data_AF-A0A9W7BG75-F1
#
_entry.id   AF-A0A9W7BG75-F1
#
_cell.length_a   1.000
_cell.length_b   1.000
_cell.length_c   1.000
_cell.angle_alpha   90.00
_cell.angle_beta   90.00
_cell.angle_gamma   90.00
#
_symmetry.space_group_name_H-M   'P 1'
#
loop_
_entity.id
_entity.type
_entity.pdbx_description
1 polymer ?
#
loop_
_entity_poly.entity_id
_entity_poly.type
_entity_poly.pdbx_seq_one_letter_code
_entity_poly.pdbx_strand_id
1 'polypeptide(L)'
;MDHDDVHLSSTRNAFVSFDERIEVDAIVIVLTPSSVKAMGERSQSEEMCKFTDVDFRINFFKSLFGAGVLTLPHAFSTLGLPLSLLTFLLIFLTCLFSCTLLLTSKRMKCKNGAETFQSLSGKILGRKWGKGIGLIICFLELSFCSGFLIAIIDNIQTAFPEITRLNILLVLTPILMLLGQVKWLSDLCIISFLGCLVYFFGVLGSSTIYSFRNWNPPTNLWDMDFNNILEFSGTAIYSLEGICLVLPCERSMRVKEDAQKMVSSSLSIYAILIGLYASIAFAGGLARPECDIVTDCFEGDAEATVLRLALSFALMLSHPVTLFPASEILEEIVLGEEEGDEKNGVKTPLIPREEGEPTDSVSEENTALDGFDSETCRKPRTKKYKSILLRVITVTITLTLGFSGINFSTFSNIVGAIGLSTVGFVVPVMLYTTSFKQKYGDTQSIPFWTKLGLAWSLYVGFFNIFIVGGGAVVKLSKG
;
A
#
# COMPACT_ATOMS: atom_id res chain seq x y z
N MET A 1 15.49 28.01 82.65
CA MET A 1 14.08 28.41 82.60
C MET A 1 13.63 28.19 81.18
N ASP A 2 12.91 27.14 80.81
CA ASP A 2 12.23 26.09 81.56
C ASP A 2 11.97 24.91 80.63
N HIS A 3 12.03 23.70 81.21
CA HIS A 3 11.15 22.52 81.07
C HIS A 3 10.74 22.01 79.67
N ASP A 4 10.53 20.71 79.41
CA ASP A 4 10.75 19.42 80.10
C ASP A 4 10.38 18.31 79.10
N ASP A 5 11.02 17.14 79.26
CA ASP A 5 10.53 15.76 79.21
C ASP A 5 9.55 15.29 78.10
N VAL A 6 9.99 14.39 77.20
CA VAL A 6 10.11 12.90 77.34
C VAL A 6 8.77 12.17 77.26
N HIS A 7 8.57 11.42 76.17
CA HIS A 7 7.94 10.10 76.24
C HIS A 7 8.61 9.10 75.27
N LEU A 8 9.24 8.09 75.88
CA LEU A 8 9.47 6.71 75.42
C LEU A 8 8.25 6.16 74.64
N SER A 9 8.29 5.17 73.75
CA SER A 9 9.26 4.15 73.30
C SER A 9 8.51 3.27 72.29
N SER A 10 9.17 2.76 71.24
CA SER A 10 8.99 1.39 70.69
C SER A 10 9.68 1.33 69.32
N THR A 11 10.99 1.04 69.31
CA THR A 11 11.60 -0.25 68.96
C THR A 11 11.50 -0.70 67.49
N ARG A 12 12.65 -0.51 66.81
CA ARG A 12 13.43 -1.50 66.06
C ARG A 12 12.83 -2.10 64.78
N ASN A 13 13.30 -1.59 63.64
CA ASN A 13 14.28 -2.24 62.73
C ASN A 13 14.54 -1.25 61.57
N ALA A 14 15.61 -0.47 61.50
CA ALA A 14 17.04 -0.78 61.41
C ALA A 14 17.43 -1.49 60.11
N PHE A 15 17.91 -0.72 59.11
CA PHE A 15 19.28 -0.91 58.61
C PHE A 15 19.85 0.36 57.93
N VAL A 16 20.62 1.11 58.73
CA VAL A 16 21.91 1.77 58.44
C VAL A 16 21.98 2.80 57.30
N SER A 17 21.83 4.06 57.69
CA SER A 17 22.63 5.19 57.19
C SER A 17 24.02 5.12 57.82
N PHE A 18 25.07 5.07 57.00
CA PHE A 18 26.45 5.26 57.45
C PHE A 18 27.03 6.46 56.70
N ASP A 19 27.35 7.47 57.48
CA ASP A 19 28.11 8.66 57.12
C ASP A 19 29.60 8.30 57.00
N GLU A 20 30.35 9.21 56.39
CA GLU A 20 31.81 9.31 56.33
C GLU A 20 32.57 8.37 55.37
N ARG A 21 32.90 8.86 54.16
CA ARG A 21 34.17 9.58 53.88
C ARG A 21 34.48 9.71 52.37
N ILE A 22 34.92 10.92 51.99
CA ILE A 22 35.83 11.26 50.86
C ILE A 22 35.14 11.20 49.47
N GLU A 23 35.06 12.23 48.63
CA GLU A 23 35.90 13.40 48.37
C GLU A 23 35.08 14.45 47.59
N VAL A 24 35.54 15.69 47.66
CA VAL A 24 35.14 16.85 46.86
C VAL A 24 35.18 16.54 45.37
N ASP A 25 34.05 16.68 44.65
CA ASP A 25 34.07 17.26 43.31
C ASP A 25 32.69 17.72 42.80
N ALA A 26 32.73 18.83 42.08
CA ALA A 26 31.63 19.67 41.66
C ALA A 26 30.69 19.01 40.64
N ILE A 27 29.38 19.02 40.92
CA ILE A 27 28.34 18.96 39.87
C ILE A 27 27.87 20.38 39.61
N VAL A 28 28.77 21.19 39.04
CA VAL A 28 28.38 22.27 38.15
C VAL A 28 28.24 21.60 36.79
N ILE A 29 27.01 21.32 36.36
CA ILE A 29 26.76 20.89 34.98
C ILE A 29 27.10 22.11 34.11
N VAL A 30 28.36 22.19 33.68
CA VAL A 30 28.82 23.12 32.67
C VAL A 30 28.08 22.73 31.38
N LEU A 31 26.97 23.43 31.12
CA LEU A 31 26.29 23.39 29.83
C LEU A 31 27.26 23.96 28.79
N THR A 32 28.09 23.10 28.22
CA THR A 32 28.91 23.47 27.08
C THR A 32 27.99 23.82 25.89
N PRO A 33 28.33 24.83 25.06
CA PRO A 33 27.56 25.16 23.87
C PRO A 33 27.34 23.94 22.95
N SER A 34 28.29 22.99 22.98
CA SER A 34 28.28 21.71 22.28
C SER A 34 27.12 20.80 22.71
N SER A 35 26.80 20.73 24.02
CA SER A 35 25.71 19.89 24.54
C SER A 35 24.32 20.47 24.24
N VAL A 36 24.19 21.80 24.23
CA VAL A 36 22.94 22.49 23.84
C VAL A 36 22.69 22.37 22.34
N LYS A 37 23.75 22.49 21.51
CA LYS A 37 23.68 22.27 20.06
C LYS A 37 23.32 20.81 19.73
N ALA A 38 23.90 19.83 20.43
CA ALA A 38 23.56 18.42 20.26
C ALA A 38 22.12 18.07 20.70
N MET A 39 21.55 18.73 21.71
CA MET A 39 20.12 18.58 22.05
C MET A 39 19.20 19.22 21.00
N GLY A 40 19.56 20.38 20.46
CA GLY A 40 18.82 21.04 19.37
C GLY A 40 18.83 20.21 18.08
N GLU A 41 19.99 19.68 17.69
CA GLU A 41 20.14 18.79 16.52
C GLU A 41 19.44 17.44 16.74
N ARG A 42 19.41 16.91 17.97
CA ARG A 42 18.67 15.69 18.30
C ARG A 42 17.16 15.91 18.31
N SER A 43 16.67 17.04 18.81
CA SER A 43 15.25 17.42 18.77
C SER A 43 14.79 17.71 17.34
N GLN A 44 15.60 18.42 16.53
CA GLN A 44 15.32 18.65 15.11
C GLN A 44 15.43 17.36 14.29
N SER A 45 16.41 16.49 14.58
CA SER A 45 16.49 15.16 13.97
C SER A 45 15.29 14.29 14.37
N GLU A 46 14.79 14.39 15.60
CA GLU A 46 13.61 13.64 16.05
C GLU A 46 12.31 14.21 15.48
N GLU A 47 12.14 15.53 15.37
CA GLU A 47 10.99 16.15 14.71
C GLU A 47 10.99 15.91 13.20
N MET A 48 12.13 16.06 12.53
CA MET A 48 12.30 15.73 11.12
C MET A 48 12.09 14.23 10.86
N CYS A 49 12.50 13.37 11.81
CA CYS A 49 12.25 11.92 11.76
C CYS A 49 10.76 11.57 11.95
N LYS A 50 10.07 12.24 12.89
CA LYS A 50 8.63 12.09 13.06
C LYS A 50 7.88 12.54 11.80
N PHE A 51 8.34 13.62 11.16
CA PHE A 51 7.75 14.14 9.93
C PHE A 51 7.91 13.14 8.77
N THR A 52 9.10 12.55 8.58
CA THR A 52 9.33 11.53 7.52
C THR A 52 8.52 10.24 7.73
N ASP A 53 8.36 9.77 8.97
CA ASP A 53 7.53 8.58 9.26
C ASP A 53 6.01 8.86 9.12
N VAL A 54 5.57 10.12 9.27
CA VAL A 54 4.17 10.53 9.01
C VAL A 54 3.91 10.59 7.51
N ASP A 55 4.78 11.24 6.73
CA ASP A 55 4.66 11.33 5.27
C ASP A 55 4.52 9.94 4.64
N PHE A 56 5.33 9.02 5.13
CA PHE A 56 5.33 7.65 4.66
C PHE A 56 4.04 6.89 5.01
N ARG A 57 3.53 7.04 6.23
CA ARG A 57 2.22 6.47 6.63
C ARG A 57 1.09 7.03 5.78
N ILE A 58 1.10 8.34 5.51
CA ILE A 58 0.10 8.99 4.66
C ILE A 58 0.17 8.43 3.23
N ASN A 59 1.37 8.23 2.69
CA ASN A 59 1.55 7.66 1.36
C ASN A 59 1.05 6.21 1.28
N PHE A 60 1.35 5.37 2.27
CA PHE A 60 0.81 4.00 2.33
C PHE A 60 -0.72 4.03 2.48
N PHE A 61 -1.24 4.88 3.37
CA PHE A 61 -2.69 4.98 3.60
C PHE A 61 -3.43 5.48 2.36
N LYS A 62 -2.87 6.46 1.64
CA LYS A 62 -3.37 6.90 0.33
C LYS A 62 -3.34 5.78 -0.69
N SER A 63 -2.31 4.95 -0.67
CA SER A 63 -2.17 3.85 -1.62
C SER A 63 -3.24 2.77 -1.44
N LEU A 64 -3.85 2.66 -0.24
CA LEU A 64 -5.03 1.82 -0.01
C LEU A 64 -6.30 2.42 -0.64
N PHE A 65 -6.40 3.75 -0.77
CA PHE A 65 -7.51 4.41 -1.45
C PHE A 65 -7.36 4.35 -2.98
N GLY A 66 -7.99 3.33 -3.55
CA GLY A 66 -8.21 3.17 -4.99
C GLY A 66 -9.69 3.27 -5.38
N ALA A 67 -10.01 2.87 -6.61
CA ALA A 67 -11.38 2.86 -7.11
C ALA A 67 -12.27 1.79 -6.44
N GLY A 68 -11.69 0.79 -5.77
CA GLY A 68 -12.42 -0.29 -5.10
C GLY A 68 -13.41 0.20 -4.03
N VAL A 69 -13.03 1.24 -3.28
CA VAL A 69 -13.89 1.85 -2.25
C VAL A 69 -15.22 2.33 -2.82
N LEU A 70 -15.24 2.76 -4.09
CA LEU A 70 -16.42 3.36 -4.72
C LEU A 70 -17.53 2.35 -4.96
N THR A 71 -17.20 1.08 -5.24
CA THR A 71 -18.18 0.03 -5.53
C THR A 71 -18.56 -0.78 -4.28
N LEU A 72 -17.85 -0.57 -3.16
CA LEU A 72 -18.08 -1.34 -1.94
C LEU A 72 -19.52 -1.26 -1.40
N PRO A 73 -20.22 -0.10 -1.38
CA PRO A 73 -21.63 -0.05 -0.99
C PRO A 73 -22.53 -0.92 -1.88
N HIS A 74 -22.32 -0.88 -3.20
CA HIS A 74 -23.01 -1.74 -4.15
C HIS A 74 -22.76 -3.22 -3.83
N ALA A 75 -21.51 -3.61 -3.58
CA ALA A 75 -21.20 -4.98 -3.16
C ALA A 75 -21.97 -5.38 -1.88
N PHE A 76 -22.07 -4.50 -0.88
CA PHE A 76 -22.82 -4.77 0.36
C PHE A 76 -24.31 -5.05 0.09
N SER A 77 -24.89 -4.39 -0.91
CA SER A 77 -26.28 -4.59 -1.31
C SER A 77 -26.57 -5.99 -1.87
N THR A 78 -25.55 -6.70 -2.36
CA THR A 78 -25.72 -8.05 -2.94
C THR A 78 -25.89 -9.15 -1.89
N LEU A 79 -25.37 -8.96 -0.66
CA LEU A 79 -25.46 -9.94 0.43
C LEU A 79 -26.43 -9.55 1.54
N GLY A 80 -26.69 -8.25 1.68
CA GLY A 80 -27.25 -7.66 2.88
C GLY A 80 -26.18 -7.33 3.93
N LEU A 81 -26.53 -6.46 4.88
CA LEU A 81 -25.59 -5.81 5.80
C LEU A 81 -24.86 -6.80 6.74
N PRO A 82 -25.54 -7.74 7.45
CA PRO A 82 -24.87 -8.59 8.43
C PRO A 82 -23.88 -9.55 7.76
N LEU A 83 -24.27 -10.14 6.63
CA LEU A 83 -23.43 -11.08 5.90
C LEU A 83 -22.25 -10.38 5.21
N SER A 84 -22.46 -9.17 4.68
CA SER A 84 -21.38 -8.34 4.13
C SER A 84 -20.33 -7.97 5.17
N LEU A 85 -20.75 -7.50 6.35
CA LEU A 85 -19.83 -7.15 7.44
C LEU A 85 -19.01 -8.34 7.91
N LEU A 86 -19.65 -9.50 8.10
CA LEU A 86 -18.96 -10.73 8.49
C LEU A 86 -17.94 -11.16 7.43
N THR A 87 -18.34 -11.18 6.17
CA THR A 87 -17.48 -11.61 5.06
C THR A 87 -16.33 -10.63 4.84
N PHE A 88 -16.60 -9.32 4.91
CA PHE A 88 -15.58 -8.28 4.82
C PHE A 88 -14.55 -8.41 5.94
N LEU A 89 -14.99 -8.65 7.18
CA LEU A 89 -14.10 -8.88 8.33
C LEU A 89 -13.19 -10.10 8.09
N LEU A 90 -13.74 -11.21 7.60
CA LEU A 90 -12.95 -12.42 7.31
C LEU A 90 -11.91 -12.17 6.20
N ILE A 91 -12.27 -11.46 5.14
CA ILE A 91 -11.35 -11.10 4.05
C ILE A 91 -10.25 -10.17 4.59
N PHE A 92 -10.60 -9.17 5.38
CA PHE A 92 -9.65 -8.27 6.03
C PHE A 92 -8.65 -9.00 6.92
N LEU A 93 -9.12 -9.91 7.80
CA LEU A 93 -8.24 -10.72 8.65
C LEU A 93 -7.29 -11.58 7.81
N THR A 94 -7.77 -12.12 6.70
CA THR A 94 -6.97 -12.91 5.75
C THR A 94 -5.90 -12.03 5.08
N CYS A 95 -6.26 -10.81 4.64
CA CYS A 95 -5.33 -9.84 4.06
C CYS A 95 -4.23 -9.42 5.04
N LEU A 96 -4.60 -9.12 6.30
CA LEU A 96 -3.65 -8.82 7.37
C LEU A 96 -2.68 -9.98 7.64
N PHE A 97 -3.21 -11.20 7.69
CA PHE A 97 -2.41 -12.41 7.87
C PHE A 97 -1.40 -12.56 6.72
N SER A 98 -1.84 -12.40 5.47
CA SER A 98 -0.98 -12.47 4.30
C SER A 98 0.13 -11.42 4.28
N CYS A 99 -0.17 -10.16 4.63
CA CYS A 99 0.84 -9.11 4.75
C CYS A 99 1.89 -9.47 5.81
N THR A 100 1.45 -10.05 6.92
CA THR A 100 2.33 -10.53 7.99
C THR A 100 3.21 -11.69 7.52
N LEU A 101 2.67 -12.65 6.77
CA LEU A 101 3.44 -13.75 6.18
C LEU A 101 4.52 -13.24 5.22
N LEU A 102 4.19 -12.26 4.37
CA LEU A 102 5.13 -11.68 3.41
C LEU A 102 6.33 -11.03 4.12
N LEU A 103 6.06 -10.15 5.10
CA LEU A 103 7.12 -9.50 5.89
C LEU A 103 7.94 -10.51 6.69
N THR A 104 7.30 -11.52 7.27
CA THR A 104 8.00 -12.56 8.04
C THR A 104 8.90 -13.40 7.13
N SER A 105 8.44 -13.74 5.92
CA SER A 105 9.23 -14.46 4.92
C SER A 105 10.48 -13.70 4.53
N LYS A 106 10.35 -12.38 4.29
CA LYS A 106 11.49 -11.50 4.03
C LYS A 106 12.47 -11.45 5.19
N ARG A 107 11.99 -11.30 6.43
CA ARG A 107 12.84 -11.30 7.64
C ARG A 107 13.60 -12.61 7.84
N MET A 108 13.04 -13.74 7.41
CA MET A 108 13.70 -15.04 7.51
C MET A 108 14.85 -15.22 6.50
N LYS A 109 14.74 -14.65 5.29
CA LYS A 109 15.63 -14.97 4.16
C LYS A 109 16.45 -13.80 3.61
N CYS A 110 15.94 -12.59 3.69
CA CYS A 110 16.45 -11.44 2.95
C CYS A 110 16.39 -10.16 3.80
N LYS A 111 16.96 -10.18 5.02
CA LYS A 111 17.00 -9.01 5.93
C LYS A 111 17.36 -7.70 5.22
N ASN A 112 18.32 -7.74 4.29
CA ASN A 112 18.82 -6.54 3.59
C ASN A 112 18.80 -6.64 2.05
N GLY A 113 18.15 -7.64 1.44
CA GLY A 113 18.43 -7.99 0.04
C GLY A 113 17.26 -8.03 -0.93
N ALA A 114 16.00 -8.02 -0.49
CA ALA A 114 14.84 -8.13 -1.38
C ALA A 114 13.92 -6.92 -1.20
N GLU A 115 13.96 -6.02 -2.18
CA GLU A 115 13.23 -4.74 -2.14
C GLU A 115 11.86 -4.83 -2.83
N THR A 116 11.68 -5.79 -3.74
CA THR A 116 10.43 -6.02 -4.47
C THR A 116 9.88 -7.41 -4.23
N PHE A 117 8.58 -7.58 -4.45
CA PHE A 117 7.90 -8.88 -4.36
C PHE A 117 8.53 -9.89 -5.32
N GLN A 118 8.84 -9.48 -6.56
CA GLN A 118 9.57 -10.29 -7.56
C GLN A 118 10.94 -10.74 -7.07
N SER A 119 11.74 -9.83 -6.51
CA SER A 119 13.09 -10.16 -6.02
C SER A 119 13.04 -11.14 -4.85
N LEU A 120 12.09 -10.93 -3.94
CA LEU A 120 11.87 -11.81 -2.79
C LEU A 120 11.47 -13.22 -3.24
N SER A 121 10.50 -13.32 -4.14
CA SER A 121 10.03 -14.61 -4.65
C SER A 121 11.09 -15.31 -5.50
N GLY A 122 11.86 -14.57 -6.29
CA GLY A 122 12.99 -15.10 -7.06
C GLY A 122 14.07 -15.72 -6.18
N LYS A 123 14.36 -15.12 -5.01
CA LYS A 123 15.34 -15.64 -4.06
C LYS A 123 14.85 -16.87 -3.28
N ILE A 124 13.55 -16.96 -2.99
CA ILE A 124 12.98 -18.06 -2.19
C ILE A 124 12.58 -19.26 -3.07
N LEU A 125 11.86 -19.00 -4.16
CA LEU A 125 11.27 -20.02 -5.05
C LEU A 125 12.09 -20.28 -6.32
N GLY A 126 13.08 -19.43 -6.61
CA GLY A 126 13.93 -19.50 -7.79
C GLY A 126 13.54 -18.49 -8.88
N ARG A 127 14.50 -18.18 -9.77
CA ARG A 127 14.42 -17.07 -10.74
C ARG A 127 13.19 -17.12 -11.66
N LYS A 128 12.77 -18.32 -12.08
CA LYS A 128 11.58 -18.52 -12.94
C LYS A 128 10.28 -18.11 -12.24
N TRP A 129 10.10 -18.52 -10.98
CA TRP A 129 8.95 -18.15 -10.15
C TRP A 129 8.96 -16.65 -9.82
N GLY A 130 10.15 -16.08 -9.57
CA GLY A 130 10.33 -14.64 -9.41
C GLY A 130 9.77 -13.85 -10.59
N LYS A 131 10.22 -14.17 -11.82
CA LYS A 131 9.73 -13.54 -13.05
C LYS A 131 8.22 -13.73 -13.24
N GLY A 132 7.71 -14.94 -12.99
CA GLY A 132 6.27 -15.23 -13.12
C GLY A 132 5.40 -14.40 -12.17
N ILE A 133 5.76 -14.30 -10.90
CA ILE A 133 5.06 -13.47 -9.92
C ILE A 133 5.17 -11.99 -10.28
N GLY A 134 6.34 -11.54 -10.75
CA GLY A 134 6.53 -10.20 -11.28
C GLY A 134 5.56 -9.85 -12.40
N LEU A 135 5.40 -10.74 -13.39
CA LEU A 135 4.44 -10.55 -14.48
C LEU A 135 2.99 -10.45 -13.99
N ILE A 136 2.60 -11.27 -13.02
CA ILE A 136 1.24 -11.22 -12.43
C ILE A 136 1.02 -9.89 -11.71
N ILE A 137 2.00 -9.41 -10.95
CA ILE A 137 1.93 -8.10 -10.28
C ILE A 137 1.86 -6.99 -11.32
N CYS A 138 2.68 -7.04 -12.37
CA CYS A 138 2.60 -6.07 -13.46
C CYS A 138 1.19 -6.02 -14.05
N PHE A 139 0.58 -7.18 -14.35
CA PHE A 139 -0.79 -7.27 -14.86
C PHE A 139 -1.84 -6.70 -13.90
N LEU A 140 -1.68 -6.92 -12.60
CA LEU A 140 -2.52 -6.34 -11.56
C LEU A 140 -2.44 -4.81 -11.52
N GLU A 141 -1.23 -4.25 -11.55
CA GLU A 141 -1.03 -2.80 -11.59
C GLU A 141 -1.66 -2.16 -12.85
N LEU A 142 -1.58 -2.84 -14.00
CA LEU A 142 -2.26 -2.39 -15.22
C LEU A 142 -3.78 -2.42 -15.06
N SER A 143 -4.28 -3.42 -14.35
CA SER A 143 -5.69 -3.56 -14.06
C SER A 143 -6.18 -2.48 -13.10
N PHE A 144 -5.41 -2.08 -12.09
CA PHE A 144 -5.73 -0.92 -11.24
C PHE A 144 -5.79 0.38 -12.04
N CYS A 145 -4.80 0.62 -12.90
CA CYS A 145 -4.79 1.78 -13.80
C CYS A 145 -6.03 1.82 -14.72
N SER A 146 -6.42 0.65 -15.25
CA SER A 146 -7.62 0.52 -16.08
C SER A 146 -8.90 0.77 -15.27
N GLY A 147 -8.97 0.28 -14.04
CA GLY A 147 -10.08 0.52 -13.13
C GLY A 147 -10.26 1.99 -12.79
N PHE A 148 -9.16 2.73 -12.57
CA PHE A 148 -9.20 4.18 -12.38
C PHE A 148 -9.77 4.88 -13.61
N LEU A 149 -9.35 4.47 -14.82
CA LEU A 149 -9.86 5.00 -16.07
C LEU A 149 -11.35 4.76 -16.26
N ILE A 150 -11.83 3.55 -15.98
CA ILE A 150 -13.27 3.22 -16.06
C ILE A 150 -14.05 4.14 -15.12
N ALA A 151 -13.64 4.25 -13.86
CA ALA A 151 -14.30 5.12 -12.88
C ALA A 151 -14.25 6.61 -13.25
N ILE A 152 -13.16 7.10 -13.84
CA ILE A 152 -13.07 8.48 -14.35
C ILE A 152 -14.08 8.70 -15.49
N ILE A 153 -14.13 7.78 -16.45
CA ILE A 153 -15.04 7.88 -17.59
C ILE A 153 -16.48 7.90 -17.10
N ASP A 154 -16.88 6.96 -16.25
CA ASP A 154 -18.24 6.87 -15.74
C ASP A 154 -18.60 8.14 -14.93
N ASN A 155 -17.71 8.65 -14.08
CA ASN A 155 -17.92 9.91 -13.35
C ASN A 155 -18.11 11.12 -14.28
N ILE A 156 -17.30 11.25 -15.34
CA ILE A 156 -17.40 12.36 -16.29
C ILE A 156 -18.66 12.22 -17.15
N GLN A 157 -19.02 11.01 -17.59
CA GLN A 157 -20.25 10.78 -18.36
C GLN A 157 -21.51 11.07 -17.53
N THR A 158 -21.53 10.67 -16.25
CA THR A 158 -22.64 10.97 -15.35
C THR A 158 -22.73 12.48 -15.06
N ALA A 159 -21.59 13.19 -15.00
CA ALA A 159 -21.57 14.65 -14.85
C ALA A 159 -21.98 15.40 -16.14
N PHE A 160 -21.59 14.90 -17.31
CA PHE A 160 -21.84 15.51 -18.61
C PHE A 160 -22.33 14.47 -19.62
N PRO A 161 -23.64 14.15 -19.63
CA PRO A 161 -24.21 13.08 -20.45
C PRO A 161 -24.02 13.28 -21.97
N GLU A 162 -23.82 14.52 -22.41
CA GLU A 162 -23.58 14.86 -23.82
C GLU A 162 -22.19 14.41 -24.33
N ILE A 163 -21.25 14.14 -23.43
CA ILE A 163 -19.88 13.77 -23.79
C ILE A 163 -19.78 12.25 -23.95
N THR A 164 -19.38 11.80 -25.14
CA THR A 164 -19.17 10.38 -25.42
C THR A 164 -17.91 9.82 -24.74
N ARG A 165 -17.90 8.52 -24.40
CA ARG A 165 -16.71 7.81 -23.86
C ARG A 165 -15.45 8.08 -24.70
N LEU A 166 -15.61 8.07 -26.03
CA LEU A 166 -14.52 8.31 -26.97
C LEU A 166 -13.93 9.72 -26.80
N ASN A 167 -14.77 10.75 -26.65
CA ASN A 167 -14.30 12.12 -26.46
C ASN A 167 -13.55 12.27 -25.14
N ILE A 168 -14.04 11.65 -24.06
CA ILE A 168 -13.36 11.63 -22.76
C ILE A 168 -11.98 10.97 -22.87
N LEU A 169 -11.92 9.79 -23.51
CA LEU A 169 -10.67 9.07 -23.73
C LEU A 169 -9.68 9.87 -24.59
N LEU A 170 -10.14 10.55 -25.64
CA LEU A 170 -9.30 11.38 -26.49
C LEU A 170 -8.66 12.54 -25.71
N VAL A 171 -9.38 13.14 -24.76
CA VAL A 171 -8.86 14.20 -23.88
C VAL A 171 -7.93 13.63 -22.81
N LEU A 172 -8.28 12.49 -22.22
CA LEU A 172 -7.47 11.85 -21.17
C LEU A 172 -6.16 11.26 -21.70
N THR A 173 -6.14 10.75 -22.92
CA THR A 173 -4.97 10.09 -23.52
C THR A 173 -3.70 10.93 -23.46
N PRO A 174 -3.65 12.18 -23.97
CA PRO A 174 -2.44 13.00 -23.91
C PRO A 174 -2.05 13.36 -22.46
N ILE A 175 -3.03 13.52 -21.57
CA ILE A 175 -2.79 13.86 -20.16
C ILE A 175 -2.14 12.67 -19.45
N LEU A 176 -2.70 11.47 -19.57
CA LEU A 176 -2.16 10.25 -18.96
C LEU A 176 -0.80 9.89 -19.55
N MET A 177 -0.61 10.12 -20.85
CA MET A 177 0.68 9.91 -21.48
C MET A 177 1.73 10.87 -20.95
N LEU A 178 1.39 12.15 -20.73
CA LEU A 178 2.27 13.13 -20.11
C LEU A 178 2.57 12.78 -18.65
N LEU A 179 1.54 12.49 -17.85
CA LEU A 179 1.68 12.10 -16.43
C LEU A 179 2.52 10.83 -16.27
N GLY A 180 2.37 9.85 -17.16
CA GLY A 180 3.15 8.62 -17.15
C GLY A 180 4.65 8.82 -17.43
N GLN A 181 5.05 9.97 -17.99
CA GLN A 181 6.47 10.33 -18.18
C GLN A 181 7.06 11.09 -16.98
N VAL A 182 6.25 11.60 -16.06
CA VAL A 182 6.73 12.34 -14.89
C VAL A 182 7.41 11.37 -13.93
N LYS A 183 8.72 11.55 -13.74
CA LYS A 183 9.55 10.75 -12.82
C LYS A 183 9.75 11.40 -11.44
N TRP A 184 9.22 12.62 -11.26
CA TRP A 184 9.41 13.40 -10.04
C TRP A 184 8.40 12.94 -8.98
N LEU A 185 8.78 11.91 -8.24
CA LEU A 185 8.03 11.35 -7.09
C LEU A 185 8.11 12.26 -5.85
N SER A 186 8.99 13.29 -5.86
CA SER A 186 9.32 14.14 -4.72
C SER A 186 8.12 14.93 -4.18
N ASP A 187 7.18 15.32 -5.04
CA ASP A 187 6.01 16.14 -4.67
C ASP A 187 4.75 15.30 -4.41
N LEU A 188 4.88 13.97 -4.35
CA LEU A 188 3.74 13.07 -4.20
C LEU A 188 3.07 13.14 -2.83
N CYS A 189 3.76 13.58 -1.77
CA CYS A 189 3.14 13.63 -0.44
C CYS A 189 1.93 14.58 -0.43
N ILE A 190 2.05 15.76 -1.04
CA ILE A 190 0.97 16.75 -1.11
C ILE A 190 -0.18 16.23 -1.98
N ILE A 191 0.14 15.63 -3.13
CA ILE A 191 -0.84 15.04 -4.05
C ILE A 191 -1.58 13.88 -3.37
N SER A 192 -0.86 13.01 -2.66
CA SER A 192 -1.41 11.90 -1.89
C SER A 192 -2.33 12.41 -0.78
N PHE A 193 -1.92 13.46 -0.06
CA PHE A 193 -2.72 14.07 0.97
C PHE A 193 -4.02 14.69 0.41
N LEU A 194 -3.94 15.45 -0.68
CA LEU A 194 -5.13 16.00 -1.37
C LEU A 194 -6.06 14.88 -1.86
N GLY A 195 -5.51 13.80 -2.42
CA GLY A 195 -6.29 12.63 -2.80
C GLY A 195 -7.01 12.01 -1.60
N CYS A 196 -6.33 11.85 -0.47
CA CYS A 196 -6.95 11.38 0.78
C CYS A 196 -8.10 12.31 1.21
N LEU A 197 -7.93 13.63 1.14
CA LEU A 197 -9.01 14.57 1.48
C LEU A 197 -10.24 14.38 0.58
N VAL A 198 -10.05 14.16 -0.72
CA VAL A 198 -11.16 13.89 -1.65
C VAL A 198 -11.89 12.59 -1.29
N TYR A 199 -11.18 11.54 -0.88
CA TYR A 199 -11.84 10.31 -0.41
C TYR A 199 -12.56 10.52 0.92
N PHE A 200 -11.92 11.16 1.90
CA PHE A 200 -12.51 11.35 3.23
C PHE A 200 -13.70 12.31 3.23
N PHE A 201 -13.53 13.52 2.70
CA PHE A 201 -14.57 14.54 2.72
C PHE A 201 -15.52 14.43 1.55
N GLY A 202 -15.00 14.08 0.37
CA GLY A 202 -15.81 13.81 -0.81
C GLY A 202 -16.55 12.50 -0.64
N VAL A 203 -15.92 11.36 -0.91
CA VAL A 203 -16.63 10.07 -0.98
C VAL A 203 -17.27 9.68 0.36
N LEU A 204 -16.49 9.54 1.43
CA LEU A 204 -16.99 9.06 2.74
C LEU A 204 -17.92 10.09 3.40
N GLY A 205 -17.49 11.35 3.43
CA GLY A 205 -18.20 12.47 4.05
C GLY A 205 -19.52 12.77 3.34
N SER A 206 -19.52 12.95 2.03
CA SER A 206 -20.76 13.24 1.29
C SER A 206 -21.74 12.07 1.35
N SER A 207 -21.26 10.83 1.26
CA SER A 207 -22.13 9.64 1.35
C SER A 207 -22.80 9.59 2.71
N THR A 208 -22.04 9.80 3.78
CA THR A 208 -22.58 9.81 5.15
C THR A 208 -23.63 10.92 5.31
N ILE A 209 -23.33 12.16 4.90
CA ILE A 209 -24.26 13.29 5.00
C ILE A 209 -25.52 13.02 4.17
N TYR A 210 -25.37 12.53 2.94
CA TYR A 210 -26.49 12.21 2.07
C TYR A 210 -27.36 11.10 2.66
N SER A 211 -26.77 10.01 3.14
CA SER A 211 -27.48 8.91 3.80
C SER A 211 -28.31 9.38 5.00
N PHE A 212 -27.80 10.32 5.80
CA PHE A 212 -28.56 10.87 6.92
C PHE A 212 -29.64 11.88 6.51
N ARG A 213 -29.42 12.66 5.45
CA ARG A 213 -30.41 13.61 4.92
C ARG A 213 -31.57 12.91 4.22
N ASN A 214 -31.25 11.90 3.40
CA ASN A 214 -32.16 11.18 2.54
C ASN A 214 -32.26 9.72 2.99
N TRP A 215 -32.64 9.50 4.25
CA TRP A 215 -32.71 8.17 4.83
C TRP A 215 -33.77 7.32 4.13
N ASN A 216 -33.32 6.43 3.24
CA ASN A 216 -34.16 5.51 2.49
C ASN A 216 -33.55 4.09 2.49
N PRO A 217 -33.68 3.33 3.58
CA PRO A 217 -33.05 2.03 3.72
C PRO A 217 -33.65 1.02 2.74
N PRO A 218 -32.81 0.21 2.08
CA PRO A 218 -33.27 -0.80 1.13
C PRO A 218 -33.98 -1.95 1.87
N THR A 219 -34.91 -2.62 1.19
CA THR A 219 -35.71 -3.70 1.80
C THR A 219 -34.88 -4.91 2.19
N ASN A 220 -33.79 -5.17 1.46
CA ASN A 220 -32.87 -6.28 1.68
C ASN A 220 -31.73 -5.94 2.67
N LEU A 221 -31.85 -4.84 3.43
CA LEU A 221 -30.80 -4.39 4.34
C LEU A 221 -30.37 -5.48 5.33
N TRP A 222 -31.33 -6.26 5.84
CA TRP A 222 -31.11 -7.31 6.84
C TRP A 222 -31.11 -8.73 6.27
N ASP A 223 -31.23 -8.86 4.95
CA ASP A 223 -31.19 -10.17 4.30
C ASP A 223 -29.78 -10.77 4.40
N MET A 224 -29.70 -12.09 4.25
CA MET A 224 -28.44 -12.83 4.20
C MET A 224 -28.45 -13.70 2.96
N ASP A 225 -28.06 -13.12 1.83
CA ASP A 225 -27.96 -13.86 0.57
C ASP A 225 -26.58 -14.50 0.42
N PHE A 226 -26.51 -15.81 0.64
CA PHE A 226 -25.28 -16.58 0.51
C PHE A 226 -24.87 -16.83 -0.95
N ASN A 227 -25.79 -16.65 -1.91
CA ASN A 227 -25.50 -16.96 -3.32
C ASN A 227 -24.55 -15.94 -3.95
N ASN A 228 -24.62 -14.68 -3.50
CA ASN A 228 -23.80 -13.59 -4.02
C ASN A 228 -22.49 -13.40 -3.26
N ILE A 229 -22.17 -14.24 -2.25
CA ILE A 229 -20.90 -14.16 -1.49
C ILE A 229 -19.70 -14.12 -2.43
N LEU A 230 -19.85 -14.84 -3.53
CA LEU A 230 -18.90 -14.94 -4.59
C LEU A 230 -18.62 -13.59 -5.27
N GLU A 231 -19.67 -12.84 -5.61
CA GLU A 231 -19.55 -11.55 -6.26
C GLU A 231 -18.98 -10.49 -5.32
N PHE A 232 -19.39 -10.55 -4.06
CA PHE A 232 -18.88 -9.69 -3.01
C PHE A 232 -17.39 -9.89 -2.73
N SER A 233 -16.91 -11.13 -2.67
CA SER A 233 -15.58 -11.42 -2.16
C SER A 233 -14.48 -10.85 -3.06
N GLY A 234 -14.62 -10.94 -4.38
CA GLY A 234 -13.67 -10.32 -5.32
C GLY A 234 -13.59 -8.81 -5.15
N THR A 235 -14.75 -8.13 -5.08
CA THR A 235 -14.81 -6.68 -4.89
C THR A 235 -14.26 -6.24 -3.53
N ALA A 236 -14.51 -7.00 -2.46
CA ALA A 236 -13.94 -6.74 -1.15
C ALA A 236 -12.42 -6.92 -1.12
N ILE A 237 -11.89 -7.96 -1.79
CA ILE A 237 -10.44 -8.18 -1.94
C ILE A 237 -9.80 -7.03 -2.73
N TYR A 238 -10.45 -6.61 -3.82
CA TYR A 238 -10.02 -5.45 -4.61
C TYR A 238 -10.01 -4.16 -3.80
N SER A 239 -10.98 -3.98 -2.89
CA SER A 239 -11.06 -2.80 -2.02
C SER A 239 -10.04 -2.78 -0.88
N LEU A 240 -9.57 -3.97 -0.46
CA LEU A 240 -8.56 -4.17 0.58
C LEU A 240 -7.16 -4.40 -0.01
N GLU A 241 -6.95 -3.96 -1.25
CA GLU A 241 -5.66 -3.99 -1.91
C GLU A 241 -4.60 -3.21 -1.11
N GLY A 242 -3.39 -3.76 -1.04
CA GLY A 242 -2.29 -3.16 -0.30
C GLY A 242 -1.06 -4.05 -0.25
N ILE A 243 -1.20 -5.35 -0.49
CA ILE A 243 -0.09 -6.31 -0.39
C ILE A 243 1.06 -6.02 -1.37
N CYS A 244 0.76 -5.54 -2.58
CA CYS A 244 1.76 -5.17 -3.59
C CYS A 244 2.65 -4.03 -3.11
N LEU A 245 2.11 -3.16 -2.27
CA LEU A 245 2.75 -1.95 -1.78
C LEU A 245 3.47 -2.18 -0.45
N VAL A 246 3.22 -3.27 0.27
CA VAL A 246 3.86 -3.60 1.57
C VAL A 246 5.39 -3.57 1.50
N LEU A 247 5.99 -4.13 0.45
CA LEU A 247 7.46 -4.22 0.34
C LEU A 247 8.13 -2.89 -0.10
N PRO A 248 7.61 -2.19 -1.14
CA PRO A 248 8.06 -0.82 -1.45
C PRO A 248 7.90 0.13 -0.26
N CYS A 249 6.82 -0.05 0.48
CA CYS A 249 6.54 0.65 1.72
C CYS A 249 7.65 0.35 2.74
N GLU A 250 7.81 -0.90 3.19
CA GLU A 250 8.87 -1.27 4.15
C GLU A 250 10.28 -0.78 3.75
N ARG A 251 10.61 -0.82 2.44
CA ARG A 251 11.91 -0.33 1.93
C ARG A 251 12.15 1.14 2.28
N SER A 252 11.10 1.95 2.22
CA SER A 252 11.16 3.40 2.42
C SER A 252 11.11 3.80 3.91
N MET A 253 10.90 2.83 4.82
CA MET A 253 10.93 3.07 6.26
C MET A 253 12.35 3.20 6.80
N ARG A 254 12.54 4.13 7.74
CA ARG A 254 13.78 4.23 8.51
C ARG A 254 14.03 3.01 9.38
N VAL A 255 12.99 2.49 10.03
CA VAL A 255 13.03 1.33 10.93
C VAL A 255 12.17 0.20 10.37
N LYS A 256 12.80 -0.79 9.73
CA LYS A 256 12.12 -1.92 9.06
C LYS A 256 11.45 -2.90 10.05
N GLU A 257 11.91 -2.90 11.29
CA GLU A 257 11.37 -3.71 12.38
C GLU A 257 9.92 -3.33 12.70
N ASP A 258 9.55 -2.05 12.53
CA ASP A 258 8.20 -1.56 12.80
C ASP A 258 7.25 -1.65 11.60
N ALA A 259 7.73 -2.03 10.42
CA ALA A 259 6.92 -2.14 9.21
C ALA A 259 5.68 -3.02 9.39
N GLN A 260 5.80 -4.14 10.10
CA GLN A 260 4.68 -5.02 10.36
C GLN A 260 3.60 -4.34 11.22
N LYS A 261 3.99 -3.61 12.26
CA LYS A 261 3.04 -2.88 13.12
C LYS A 261 2.37 -1.76 12.34
N MET A 262 3.13 -1.07 11.51
CA MET A 262 2.62 0.05 10.72
C MET A 262 1.63 -0.42 9.63
N VAL A 263 1.96 -1.46 8.88
CA VAL A 263 1.06 -2.06 7.88
C VAL A 263 -0.21 -2.59 8.56
N SER A 264 -0.06 -3.31 9.68
CA SER A 264 -1.20 -3.86 10.41
C SER A 264 -2.12 -2.77 10.96
N SER A 265 -1.58 -1.72 11.57
CA SER A 265 -2.38 -0.60 12.09
C SER A 265 -3.06 0.19 10.97
N SER A 266 -2.34 0.51 9.90
CA SER A 266 -2.87 1.29 8.77
C SER A 266 -3.99 0.53 8.04
N LEU A 267 -3.78 -0.76 7.74
CA LEU A 267 -4.79 -1.59 7.09
C LEU A 267 -6.02 -1.79 7.99
N SER A 268 -5.83 -1.90 9.32
CA SER A 268 -6.95 -2.02 10.27
C SER A 268 -7.79 -0.75 10.33
N ILE A 269 -7.15 0.41 10.44
CA ILE A 269 -7.84 1.71 10.43
C ILE A 269 -8.60 1.88 9.12
N TYR A 270 -7.95 1.59 7.99
CA TYR A 270 -8.56 1.66 6.68
C TYR A 270 -9.79 0.74 6.57
N ALA A 271 -9.66 -0.55 6.89
CA ALA A 271 -10.76 -1.52 6.82
C ALA A 271 -11.96 -1.12 7.69
N ILE A 272 -11.73 -0.64 8.91
CA ILE A 272 -12.80 -0.13 9.77
C ILE A 272 -13.50 1.05 9.12
N LEU A 273 -12.75 2.02 8.60
CA LEU A 273 -13.31 3.22 7.96
C LEU A 273 -14.14 2.87 6.73
N ILE A 274 -13.61 2.06 5.80
CA ILE A 274 -14.33 1.70 4.58
C ILE A 274 -15.50 0.76 4.85
N GLY A 275 -15.39 -0.13 5.84
CA GLY A 275 -16.49 -1.01 6.27
C GLY A 275 -17.65 -0.23 6.88
N LEU A 276 -17.36 0.77 7.73
CA LEU A 276 -18.36 1.68 8.27
C LEU A 276 -19.00 2.53 7.17
N TYR A 277 -18.20 3.10 6.29
CA TYR A 277 -18.69 3.88 5.16
C TYR A 277 -19.62 3.05 4.25
N ALA A 278 -19.21 1.84 3.86
CA ALA A 278 -20.03 0.99 3.00
C ALA A 278 -21.33 0.59 3.68
N SER A 279 -21.29 0.33 4.99
CA SER A 279 -22.46 0.03 5.80
C SER A 279 -23.44 1.21 5.86
N ILE A 280 -22.95 2.42 6.11
CA ILE A 280 -23.77 3.64 6.19
C ILE A 280 -24.34 3.97 4.81
N ALA A 281 -23.52 3.93 3.76
CA ALA A 281 -23.95 4.20 2.39
C ALA A 281 -25.03 3.21 1.94
N PHE A 282 -24.84 1.91 2.17
CA PHE A 282 -25.85 0.90 1.86
C PHE A 282 -27.14 1.12 2.69
N ALA A 283 -27.02 1.31 4.01
CA ALA A 283 -28.17 1.53 4.88
C ALA A 283 -28.93 2.83 4.57
N GLY A 284 -28.25 3.84 4.02
CA GLY A 284 -28.85 5.09 3.58
C GLY A 284 -29.38 5.09 2.15
N GLY A 285 -29.36 3.95 1.45
CA GLY A 285 -29.93 3.81 0.10
C GLY A 285 -29.00 4.24 -1.05
N LEU A 286 -27.69 4.38 -0.81
CA LEU A 286 -26.67 4.73 -1.83
C LEU A 286 -26.05 3.49 -2.52
N ALA A 287 -26.81 2.39 -2.60
CA ALA A 287 -26.38 1.15 -3.24
C ALA A 287 -27.55 0.54 -4.01
N ARG A 288 -28.16 1.35 -4.87
CA ARG A 288 -29.26 0.90 -5.73
C ARG A 288 -28.71 0.04 -6.88
N PRO A 289 -29.53 -0.86 -7.46
CA PRO A 289 -29.07 -1.77 -8.50
C PRO A 289 -28.46 -1.09 -9.73
N GLU A 290 -28.90 0.13 -10.04
CA GLU A 290 -28.40 0.94 -11.15
C GLU A 290 -27.06 1.65 -10.88
N CYS A 291 -26.58 1.66 -9.63
CA CYS A 291 -25.33 2.31 -9.25
C CYS A 291 -24.19 1.28 -9.18
N ASP A 292 -23.27 1.31 -10.15
CA ASP A 292 -22.06 0.48 -10.12
C ASP A 292 -21.03 1.05 -9.13
N ILE A 293 -20.96 2.39 -9.04
CA ILE A 293 -20.17 3.13 -8.07
C ILE A 293 -21.06 4.09 -7.27
N VAL A 294 -20.67 4.38 -6.03
CA VAL A 294 -21.43 5.25 -5.11
C VAL A 294 -21.75 6.62 -5.71
N THR A 295 -20.88 7.14 -6.57
CA THR A 295 -21.04 8.45 -7.20
C THR A 295 -22.19 8.50 -8.20
N ASP A 296 -22.64 7.35 -8.72
CA ASP A 296 -23.81 7.25 -9.59
C ASP A 296 -25.11 7.44 -8.80
N CYS A 297 -25.08 7.13 -7.51
CA CYS A 297 -26.26 7.16 -6.64
C CYS A 297 -26.62 8.56 -6.12
N PHE A 298 -25.74 9.56 -6.24
CA PHE A 298 -26.04 10.92 -5.77
C PHE A 298 -26.98 11.66 -6.73
N GLU A 299 -28.15 12.04 -6.20
CA GLU A 299 -29.14 12.89 -6.85
C GLU A 299 -28.84 14.36 -6.52
N GLY A 300 -28.55 15.19 -7.54
CA GLY A 300 -28.28 16.62 -7.37
C GLY A 300 -27.13 17.12 -8.26
N ASP A 301 -27.43 18.02 -9.19
CA ASP A 301 -26.52 18.30 -10.31
C ASP A 301 -25.22 19.03 -9.90
N ALA A 302 -25.25 19.97 -8.95
CA ALA A 302 -24.05 20.75 -8.63
C ALA A 302 -23.09 20.02 -7.67
N GLU A 303 -23.56 19.59 -6.51
CA GLU A 303 -22.73 18.96 -5.47
C GLU A 303 -22.14 17.62 -5.94
N ALA A 304 -22.96 16.78 -6.58
CA ALA A 304 -22.50 15.50 -7.09
C ALA A 304 -21.54 15.66 -8.27
N THR A 305 -21.72 16.68 -9.13
CA THR A 305 -20.77 16.99 -10.21
C THR A 305 -19.42 17.44 -9.66
N VAL A 306 -19.39 18.30 -8.64
CA VAL A 306 -18.14 18.71 -7.98
C VAL A 306 -17.42 17.49 -7.40
N LEU A 307 -18.15 16.58 -6.74
CA LEU A 307 -17.59 15.33 -6.21
C LEU A 307 -17.02 14.44 -7.31
N ARG A 308 -17.78 14.21 -8.39
CA ARG A 308 -17.36 13.40 -9.55
C ARG A 308 -16.09 13.94 -10.19
N LEU A 309 -16.00 15.25 -10.37
CA LEU A 309 -14.82 15.91 -10.93
C LEU A 309 -13.61 15.86 -10.00
N ALA A 310 -13.80 16.13 -8.71
CA ALA A 310 -12.73 16.05 -7.72
C ALA A 310 -12.18 14.61 -7.60
N LEU A 311 -13.06 13.62 -7.58
CA LEU A 311 -12.70 12.20 -7.55
C LEU A 311 -11.98 11.78 -8.83
N SER A 312 -12.48 12.21 -10.00
CA SER A 312 -11.83 11.94 -11.29
C SER A 312 -10.41 12.48 -11.31
N PHE A 313 -10.21 13.71 -10.83
CA PHE A 313 -8.89 14.33 -10.73
C PHE A 313 -7.97 13.56 -9.76
N ALA A 314 -8.48 13.14 -8.60
CA ALA A 314 -7.72 12.34 -7.62
C ALA A 314 -7.29 10.96 -8.18
N LEU A 315 -8.16 10.31 -8.95
CA LEU A 315 -7.86 9.05 -9.64
C LEU A 315 -6.82 9.23 -10.75
N MET A 316 -6.93 10.32 -11.54
CA MET A 316 -5.94 10.66 -12.57
C MET A 316 -4.54 10.83 -11.97
N LEU A 317 -4.44 11.51 -10.82
CA LEU A 317 -3.18 11.72 -10.10
C LEU A 317 -2.63 10.43 -9.47
N SER A 318 -3.49 9.44 -9.20
CA SER A 318 -3.09 8.13 -8.67
C SER A 318 -2.49 7.21 -9.75
N HIS A 319 -2.83 7.44 -11.02
CA HIS A 319 -2.34 6.65 -12.16
C HIS A 319 -0.81 6.60 -12.32
N PRO A 320 -0.03 7.69 -12.25
CA PRO A 320 1.44 7.60 -12.35
C PRO A 320 2.07 6.85 -11.17
N VAL A 321 1.45 6.90 -9.99
CA VAL A 321 1.94 6.24 -8.77
C VAL A 321 1.84 4.72 -8.89
N THR A 322 0.72 4.20 -9.37
CA THR A 322 0.52 2.76 -9.61
C THR A 322 1.32 2.24 -10.81
N LEU A 323 1.54 3.10 -11.81
CA LEU A 323 2.32 2.74 -13.00
C LEU A 323 3.83 2.59 -12.70
N PHE A 324 4.34 3.28 -11.69
CA PHE A 324 5.76 3.27 -11.34
C PHE A 324 6.30 1.86 -11.03
N PRO A 325 5.77 1.10 -10.05
CA PRO A 325 6.25 -0.25 -9.74
C PRO A 325 6.07 -1.22 -10.92
N ALA A 326 4.98 -1.10 -11.68
CA ALA A 326 4.75 -1.89 -12.89
C ALA A 326 5.87 -1.66 -13.93
N SER A 327 6.24 -0.40 -14.14
CA SER A 327 7.30 -0.03 -15.09
C SER A 327 8.67 -0.54 -14.66
N GLU A 328 9.00 -0.52 -13.37
CA GLU A 328 10.26 -1.08 -12.86
C GLU A 328 10.33 -2.59 -13.07
N ILE A 329 9.25 -3.31 -12.75
CA ILE A 329 9.15 -4.77 -12.96
C ILE A 329 9.31 -5.11 -14.44
N LEU A 330 8.62 -4.39 -15.32
CA LEU A 330 8.64 -4.65 -16.75
C LEU A 330 10.01 -4.32 -17.37
N GLU A 331 10.65 -3.23 -16.93
CA GLU A 331 12.02 -2.90 -17.32
C GLU A 331 13.01 -3.97 -16.84
N GLU A 332 12.88 -4.48 -15.61
CA GLU A 332 13.74 -5.56 -15.11
C GLU A 332 13.58 -6.85 -15.91
N ILE A 333 12.35 -7.23 -16.28
CA ILE A 333 12.09 -8.45 -17.04
C ILE A 333 12.61 -8.34 -18.48
N VAL A 334 12.36 -7.21 -19.14
CA VAL A 334 12.68 -7.01 -20.56
C VAL A 334 14.16 -6.64 -20.77
N LEU A 335 14.78 -5.93 -19.83
CA LEU A 335 16.16 -5.45 -19.95
C LEU A 335 17.17 -6.24 -19.10
N GLY A 336 16.70 -6.97 -18.08
CA GLY A 336 17.56 -7.73 -17.16
C GLY A 336 18.09 -9.06 -17.71
N GLU A 337 17.86 -9.36 -18.99
CA GLU A 337 18.45 -10.52 -19.67
C GLU A 337 19.81 -10.24 -20.33
N GLU A 338 20.29 -8.98 -20.34
CA GLU A 338 21.58 -8.63 -20.95
C GLU A 338 22.83 -8.81 -20.05
N GLU A 339 22.70 -9.19 -18.77
CA GLU A 339 23.86 -9.46 -17.89
C GLU A 339 24.02 -10.97 -17.60
N GLY A 340 24.67 -11.66 -18.54
CA GLY A 340 25.57 -12.76 -18.22
C GLY A 340 26.98 -12.17 -18.05
N ASP A 341 27.64 -12.51 -16.93
CA ASP A 341 28.96 -12.04 -16.47
C ASP A 341 29.10 -10.55 -16.15
N GLU A 342 29.00 -10.16 -14.88
CA GLU A 342 30.18 -9.97 -14.02
C GLU A 342 29.77 -9.56 -12.60
N LYS A 343 30.61 -9.94 -11.63
CA LYS A 343 30.48 -9.57 -10.22
C LYS A 343 30.59 -8.04 -10.08
N ASN A 344 29.58 -7.37 -9.51
CA ASN A 344 29.76 -6.30 -8.51
C ASN A 344 28.40 -5.74 -8.05
N GLY A 345 28.32 -5.38 -6.76
CA GLY A 345 27.09 -5.00 -6.07
C GLY A 345 26.39 -3.80 -6.70
N VAL A 346 25.09 -3.97 -6.97
CA VAL A 346 24.18 -2.92 -7.43
C VAL A 346 24.07 -1.84 -6.35
N LYS A 347 24.68 -0.68 -6.60
CA LYS A 347 24.33 0.58 -5.95
C LYS A 347 23.19 1.21 -6.74
N THR A 348 21.98 1.17 -6.20
CA THR A 348 20.87 2.01 -6.65
C THR A 348 21.17 3.46 -6.24
N PRO A 349 21.22 4.44 -7.15
CA PRO A 349 21.34 5.83 -6.75
C PRO A 349 19.94 6.37 -6.44
N LEU A 350 19.75 6.98 -5.29
CA LEU A 350 18.94 8.19 -5.09
C LEU A 350 19.15 8.69 -3.64
N ILE A 351 19.46 10.00 -3.53
CA ILE A 351 19.77 10.84 -2.35
C ILE A 351 21.28 11.00 -2.04
N PRO A 352 21.84 12.23 -2.10
CA PRO A 352 23.21 12.52 -1.66
C PRO A 352 23.31 12.36 -0.14
N ARG A 353 24.33 11.63 0.31
CA ARG A 353 24.71 11.57 1.73
C ARG A 353 25.65 12.75 1.98
N GLU A 354 25.27 13.68 2.86
CA GLU A 354 26.20 14.68 3.38
C GLU A 354 27.33 13.96 4.13
N GLU A 355 28.56 14.19 3.69
CA GLU A 355 29.78 13.73 4.35
C GLU A 355 30.13 14.70 5.48
N GLY A 356 30.33 14.14 6.68
CA GLY A 356 30.90 14.86 7.82
C GLY A 356 32.42 15.02 7.67
N GLU A 357 32.89 16.16 8.15
CA GLU A 357 34.29 16.61 8.26
C GLU A 357 35.11 15.83 9.34
N PRO A 358 36.44 16.00 9.43
CA PRO A 358 37.41 14.94 9.17
C PRO A 358 38.09 14.40 10.44
N THR A 359 38.74 13.24 10.30
CA THR A 359 39.79 12.79 11.23
C THR A 359 41.09 12.55 10.46
N ASP A 360 42.11 13.28 10.90
CA ASP A 360 43.50 13.24 10.45
C ASP A 360 44.13 11.85 10.61
N SER A 361 44.82 11.38 9.56
CA SER A 361 46.22 10.92 9.68
C SER A 361 46.77 10.49 8.32
N VAL A 362 47.90 11.10 8.01
CA VAL A 362 48.80 10.97 6.86
C VAL A 362 49.46 9.60 6.75
N SER A 363 49.56 9.05 5.53
CA SER A 363 50.85 8.59 4.96
C SER A 363 50.69 8.14 3.50
N GLU A 364 51.47 8.81 2.66
CA GLU A 364 51.73 8.61 1.22
C GLU A 364 52.25 7.21 0.89
N GLU A 365 52.00 6.69 -0.32
CA GLU A 365 53.04 6.49 -1.34
C GLU A 365 52.46 5.97 -2.68
N ASN A 366 52.59 6.82 -3.71
CA ASN A 366 52.83 6.61 -5.15
C ASN A 366 52.41 5.29 -5.85
N THR A 367 51.74 5.40 -7.02
CA THR A 367 52.32 5.02 -8.34
C THR A 367 51.39 5.47 -9.50
N ALA A 368 52.01 6.04 -10.54
CA ALA A 368 51.58 6.20 -11.95
C ALA A 368 50.40 7.14 -12.30
N LEU A 369 50.79 8.28 -12.88
CA LEU A 369 50.03 9.09 -13.83
C LEU A 369 49.76 8.29 -15.12
N ASP A 370 48.50 8.19 -15.51
CA ASP A 370 48.13 8.17 -16.93
C ASP A 370 46.71 8.72 -17.12
N GLY A 371 46.59 9.64 -18.09
CA GLY A 371 45.46 9.73 -19.00
C GLY A 371 44.09 10.13 -18.44
N PHE A 372 43.78 11.41 -18.61
CA PHE A 372 42.43 11.96 -18.63
C PHE A 372 41.51 11.19 -19.61
N ASP A 373 40.46 10.52 -19.10
CA ASP A 373 39.22 10.35 -19.87
C ASP A 373 38.00 10.45 -18.95
N SER A 374 37.27 11.54 -19.15
CA SER A 374 35.98 11.85 -18.56
C SER A 374 34.90 10.93 -19.17
N GLU A 375 34.77 9.70 -18.68
CA GLU A 375 33.57 8.91 -18.92
C GLU A 375 32.47 9.27 -17.90
N THR A 376 31.78 10.38 -18.18
CA THR A 376 30.39 10.54 -17.77
C THR A 376 29.60 9.33 -18.27
N CYS A 377 29.24 8.43 -17.36
CA CYS A 377 28.46 7.22 -17.63
C CYS A 377 27.06 7.59 -18.16
N ARG A 378 26.98 7.84 -19.46
CA ARG A 378 25.77 8.18 -20.20
C ARG A 378 24.96 6.88 -20.35
N LYS A 379 23.91 6.70 -19.55
CA LYS A 379 22.96 5.57 -19.73
C LYS A 379 22.62 5.44 -21.24
N PRO A 380 22.77 4.26 -21.86
CA PRO A 380 22.68 4.13 -23.31
C PRO A 380 21.31 4.60 -23.82
N ARG A 381 21.31 5.37 -24.91
CA ARG A 381 20.14 6.02 -25.54
C ARG A 381 19.00 5.03 -25.84
N THR A 382 19.34 3.75 -26.02
CA THR A 382 18.43 2.61 -26.21
C THR A 382 17.59 2.26 -24.97
N LYS A 383 18.15 2.33 -23.75
CA LYS A 383 17.40 2.08 -22.49
C LYS A 383 16.32 3.14 -22.26
N LYS A 384 16.58 4.40 -22.64
CA LYS A 384 15.60 5.50 -22.51
C LYS A 384 14.41 5.32 -23.47
N TYR A 385 14.67 4.93 -24.73
CA TYR A 385 13.60 4.67 -25.71
C TYR A 385 12.75 3.44 -25.34
N LYS A 386 13.38 2.35 -24.88
CA LYS A 386 12.66 1.15 -24.42
C LYS A 386 11.75 1.45 -23.22
N SER A 387 12.20 2.23 -22.23
CA SER A 387 11.38 2.68 -21.08
C SER A 387 10.18 3.54 -21.51
N ILE A 388 10.37 4.46 -22.45
CA ILE A 388 9.28 5.28 -23.00
C ILE A 388 8.27 4.40 -23.75
N LEU A 389 8.76 3.50 -24.62
CA LEU A 389 7.93 2.59 -25.40
C LEU A 389 7.08 1.67 -24.51
N LEU A 390 7.66 1.12 -23.44
CA LEU A 390 6.94 0.31 -22.47
C LEU A 390 5.79 1.10 -21.83
N ARG A 391 6.04 2.35 -21.41
CA ARG A 391 5.00 3.23 -20.85
C ARG A 391 3.90 3.55 -21.86
N VAL A 392 4.24 3.74 -23.14
CA VAL A 392 3.25 3.95 -24.22
C VAL A 392 2.36 2.70 -24.37
N ILE A 393 2.97 1.52 -24.43
CA ILE A 393 2.24 0.25 -24.57
C ILE A 393 1.30 0.07 -23.37
N THR A 394 1.79 0.31 -22.16
CA THR A 394 0.99 0.18 -20.95
C THR A 394 -0.22 1.10 -20.96
N VAL A 395 -0.04 2.40 -21.26
CA VAL A 395 -1.14 3.36 -21.35
C VAL A 395 -2.13 2.98 -22.46
N THR A 396 -1.64 2.43 -23.57
CA THR A 396 -2.53 1.96 -24.66
C THR A 396 -3.41 0.78 -24.23
N ILE A 397 -2.85 -0.16 -23.48
CA ILE A 397 -3.60 -1.31 -22.92
C ILE A 397 -4.68 -0.81 -21.96
N THR A 398 -4.34 0.11 -21.05
CA THR A 398 -5.31 0.64 -20.07
C THR A 398 -6.43 1.44 -20.74
N LEU A 399 -6.11 2.19 -21.81
CA LEU A 399 -7.11 2.91 -22.60
C LEU A 399 -8.07 1.97 -23.34
N THR A 400 -7.56 0.85 -23.86
CA THR A 400 -8.38 -0.15 -24.56
C THR A 400 -9.41 -0.77 -23.60
N LEU A 401 -9.00 -1.07 -22.36
CA LEU A 401 -9.90 -1.56 -21.31
C LEU A 401 -10.86 -0.48 -20.80
N GLY A 402 -10.46 0.80 -20.79
CA GLY A 402 -11.37 1.91 -20.50
C GLY A 402 -12.46 2.09 -21.56
N PHE A 403 -12.13 1.82 -22.83
CA PHE A 403 -13.06 1.92 -23.96
C PHE A 403 -14.09 0.79 -24.00
N SER A 404 -13.77 -0.41 -23.48
CA SER A 404 -14.65 -1.59 -23.61
C SER A 404 -16.01 -1.48 -22.89
N GLY A 405 -16.26 -0.39 -22.15
CA GLY A 405 -17.57 -0.15 -21.52
C GLY A 405 -17.95 -1.18 -20.46
N ILE A 406 -16.95 -1.85 -19.89
CA ILE A 406 -17.16 -2.87 -18.86
C ILE A 406 -17.56 -2.17 -17.56
N ASN A 407 -18.64 -2.64 -16.93
CA ASN A 407 -19.08 -2.19 -15.62
C ASN A 407 -17.95 -2.33 -14.59
N PHE A 408 -17.71 -1.26 -13.83
CA PHE A 408 -16.61 -1.21 -12.88
C PHE A 408 -16.71 -2.30 -11.78
N SER A 409 -17.93 -2.58 -11.30
CA SER A 409 -18.19 -3.64 -10.31
C SER A 409 -17.72 -5.02 -10.82
N THR A 410 -18.10 -5.39 -12.05
CA THR A 410 -17.68 -6.67 -12.65
C THR A 410 -16.17 -6.73 -12.90
N PHE A 411 -15.60 -5.63 -13.39
CA PHE A 411 -14.16 -5.51 -13.61
C PHE A 411 -13.37 -5.70 -12.30
N SER A 412 -13.72 -4.96 -11.26
CA SER A 412 -13.04 -4.99 -9.96
C SER A 412 -13.16 -6.37 -9.30
N ASN A 413 -14.32 -7.01 -9.39
CA ASN A 413 -14.54 -8.36 -8.90
C ASN A 413 -13.57 -9.36 -9.55
N ILE A 414 -13.45 -9.37 -10.87
CA ILE A 414 -12.55 -10.30 -11.59
C ILE A 414 -11.10 -10.10 -11.19
N VAL A 415 -10.66 -8.85 -11.13
CA VAL A 415 -9.27 -8.51 -10.75
C VAL A 415 -8.99 -8.94 -9.31
N GLY A 416 -9.93 -8.73 -8.40
CA GLY A 416 -9.86 -9.17 -7.00
C GLY A 416 -9.85 -10.69 -6.84
N ALA A 417 -10.79 -11.35 -7.49
CA ALA A 417 -11.02 -12.79 -7.41
C ALA A 417 -9.88 -13.62 -8.00
N ILE A 418 -9.30 -13.19 -9.13
CA ILE A 418 -8.26 -13.95 -9.82
C ILE A 418 -6.88 -13.43 -9.43
N GLY A 419 -6.61 -12.16 -9.73
CA GLY A 419 -5.27 -11.60 -9.61
C GLY A 419 -4.86 -11.42 -8.15
N LEU A 420 -5.65 -10.66 -7.39
CA LEU A 420 -5.31 -10.36 -6.00
C LEU A 420 -5.45 -11.57 -5.09
N SER A 421 -6.36 -12.50 -5.34
CA SER A 421 -6.40 -13.75 -4.58
C SER A 421 -5.14 -14.60 -4.80
N THR A 422 -4.58 -14.60 -6.02
CA THR A 422 -3.33 -15.29 -6.32
C THR A 422 -2.15 -14.66 -5.58
N VAL A 423 -1.91 -13.36 -5.78
CA VAL A 423 -0.77 -12.64 -5.18
C VAL A 423 -0.95 -12.39 -3.68
N GLY A 424 -2.18 -12.20 -3.25
CA GLY A 424 -2.57 -11.84 -1.90
C GLY A 424 -2.72 -13.02 -0.95
N PHE A 425 -3.15 -14.20 -1.42
CA PHE A 425 -3.40 -15.34 -0.54
C PHE A 425 -2.54 -16.55 -0.85
N VAL A 426 -2.36 -16.90 -2.13
CA VAL A 426 -1.58 -18.10 -2.50
C VAL A 426 -0.08 -17.86 -2.38
N VAL A 427 0.43 -16.79 -2.99
CA VAL A 427 1.88 -16.54 -3.05
C VAL A 427 2.52 -16.31 -1.66
N PRO A 428 1.95 -15.53 -0.72
CA PRO A 428 2.56 -15.32 0.59
C PRO A 428 2.66 -16.60 1.41
N VAL A 429 1.68 -17.49 1.28
CA VAL A 429 1.70 -18.83 1.89
C VAL A 429 2.84 -19.68 1.32
N MET A 430 3.02 -19.69 -0.01
CA MET A 430 4.13 -20.40 -0.66
C MET A 430 5.50 -19.85 -0.23
N LEU A 431 5.63 -18.53 -0.15
CA LEU A 431 6.86 -17.87 0.30
C LEU A 431 7.18 -18.20 1.76
N TYR A 432 6.18 -18.17 2.64
CA TYR A 432 6.37 -18.45 4.06
C TYR A 432 6.76 -19.89 4.30
N THR A 433 6.01 -20.85 3.75
CA THR A 433 6.27 -22.28 3.94
C THR A 433 7.64 -22.69 3.43
N THR A 434 8.03 -22.18 2.25
CA THR A 434 9.36 -22.43 1.67
C THR A 434 10.46 -21.76 2.50
N SER A 435 10.27 -20.51 2.91
CA SER A 435 11.25 -19.79 3.75
C SER A 435 11.45 -20.47 5.10
N PHE A 436 10.37 -20.92 5.71
CA PHE A 436 10.37 -21.63 6.99
C PHE A 436 11.12 -22.96 6.88
N LYS A 437 10.76 -23.79 5.88
CA LYS A 437 11.44 -25.07 5.62
C LYS A 437 12.93 -24.89 5.38
N GLN A 438 13.31 -23.90 4.58
CA GLN A 438 14.72 -23.63 4.32
C GLN A 438 15.49 -23.01 5.51
N LYS A 439 14.82 -22.46 6.52
CA LYS A 439 15.48 -21.87 7.70
C LYS A 439 15.62 -22.86 8.86
N TYR A 440 14.59 -23.65 9.10
CA TYR A 440 14.51 -24.55 10.24
C TYR A 440 14.63 -26.05 9.88
N GLY A 441 14.72 -26.38 8.59
CA GLY A 441 14.74 -27.76 8.11
C GLY A 441 13.45 -28.50 8.46
N ASP A 442 13.54 -29.82 8.56
CA ASP A 442 12.43 -30.68 9.01
C ASP A 442 12.39 -30.82 10.55
N THR A 443 13.30 -30.15 11.26
CA THR A 443 13.49 -30.30 12.71
C THR A 443 12.43 -29.55 13.53
N GLN A 444 11.90 -28.44 13.00
CA GLN A 444 10.89 -27.64 13.69
C GLN A 444 9.59 -27.63 12.90
N SER A 445 8.47 -27.89 13.59
CA SER A 445 7.15 -27.80 12.95
C SER A 445 6.58 -26.39 13.02
N ILE A 446 5.87 -25.98 11.97
CA ILE A 446 5.12 -24.72 11.98
C ILE A 446 4.07 -24.79 13.11
N PRO A 447 3.91 -23.73 13.92
CA PRO A 447 2.89 -23.67 14.97
C PRO A 447 1.48 -23.99 14.45
N PHE A 448 0.65 -24.63 15.28
CA PHE A 448 -0.69 -25.06 14.89
C PHE A 448 -1.56 -23.92 14.35
N TRP A 449 -1.62 -22.79 15.06
CA TRP A 449 -2.39 -21.62 14.64
C TRP A 449 -1.93 -21.04 13.31
N THR A 450 -0.62 -21.05 13.06
CA THR A 450 -0.07 -20.61 11.77
C THR A 450 -0.47 -21.61 10.67
N LYS A 451 -0.39 -22.93 10.90
CA LYS A 451 -0.86 -23.93 9.92
C LYS A 451 -2.34 -23.75 9.57
N LEU A 452 -3.18 -23.51 10.57
CA LEU A 452 -4.60 -23.26 10.36
C LEU A 452 -4.81 -21.99 9.51
N GLY A 453 -4.11 -20.90 9.83
CA GLY A 453 -4.15 -19.67 9.02
C GLY A 453 -3.65 -19.85 7.59
N LEU A 454 -2.58 -20.64 7.37
CA LEU A 454 -2.08 -20.95 6.03
C LEU A 454 -3.11 -21.75 5.23
N ALA A 455 -3.75 -22.75 5.84
CA ALA A 455 -4.81 -23.53 5.21
C ALA A 455 -6.04 -22.68 4.88
N TRP A 456 -6.44 -21.80 5.79
CA TRP A 456 -7.53 -20.84 5.57
C TRP A 456 -7.23 -19.88 4.42
N SER A 457 -6.05 -19.27 4.41
CA SER A 457 -5.65 -18.34 3.34
C SER A 457 -5.63 -19.04 1.97
N LEU A 458 -5.12 -20.27 1.88
CA LEU A 458 -5.19 -21.07 0.64
C LEU A 458 -6.61 -21.40 0.24
N TYR A 459 -7.47 -21.79 1.20
CA TYR A 459 -8.88 -22.08 0.93
C TYR A 459 -9.58 -20.85 0.34
N VAL A 460 -9.44 -19.67 0.98
CA VAL A 460 -10.01 -18.42 0.48
C VAL A 460 -9.45 -18.07 -0.91
N GLY A 461 -8.13 -18.21 -1.11
CA GLY A 461 -7.48 -17.94 -2.39
C GLY A 461 -8.00 -18.82 -3.51
N PHE A 462 -8.00 -20.15 -3.35
CA PHE A 462 -8.48 -21.08 -4.37
C PHE A 462 -9.99 -20.99 -4.59
N PHE A 463 -10.77 -20.78 -3.53
CA PHE A 463 -12.21 -20.55 -3.64
C PHE A 463 -12.50 -19.33 -4.52
N ASN A 464 -11.80 -18.22 -4.30
CA ASN A 464 -11.95 -17.03 -5.13
C ASN A 464 -11.48 -17.26 -6.58
N ILE A 465 -10.31 -17.86 -6.79
CA ILE A 465 -9.77 -18.05 -8.14
C ILE A 465 -10.68 -18.95 -9.00
N PHE A 466 -11.09 -20.11 -8.47
CA PHE A 466 -11.80 -21.11 -9.27
C PHE A 466 -13.30 -20.88 -9.32
N ILE A 467 -13.92 -20.52 -8.19
CA ILE A 467 -15.37 -20.37 -8.13
C ILE A 467 -15.75 -18.96 -8.56
N VAL A 468 -15.15 -17.92 -7.96
CA VAL A 468 -15.51 -16.51 -8.28
C VAL A 468 -15.02 -16.13 -9.66
N GLY A 469 -13.73 -16.34 -9.93
CA GLY A 469 -13.13 -16.03 -11.22
C GLY A 469 -13.86 -16.74 -12.37
N GLY A 470 -14.14 -18.03 -12.21
CA GLY A 470 -14.89 -18.82 -13.19
C GLY A 470 -16.31 -18.27 -13.44
N GLY A 471 -17.05 -17.96 -12.37
CA GLY A 471 -18.41 -17.40 -12.49
C GLY A 471 -18.45 -16.01 -13.14
N ALA A 472 -17.51 -15.14 -12.78
CA ALA A 472 -17.45 -13.79 -13.30
C ALA A 472 -17.04 -13.75 -14.80
N VAL A 473 -16.11 -14.62 -15.22
CA VAL A 473 -15.75 -14.76 -16.64
C VAL A 473 -16.93 -15.28 -17.46
N VAL A 474 -17.73 -16.21 -16.92
CA VAL A 474 -18.96 -16.69 -17.59
C VAL A 474 -20.00 -15.58 -17.72
N LYS A 475 -20.16 -14.71 -16.71
CA LYS A 475 -21.04 -13.52 -16.81
C LYS A 475 -20.55 -12.57 -17.92
N LEU A 476 -19.25 -12.27 -17.97
CA LEU A 476 -18.67 -11.44 -19.04
C LEU A 476 -18.85 -12.02 -20.44
N SER A 477 -18.84 -13.34 -20.61
CA SER A 477 -19.04 -13.96 -21.92
C SER A 477 -20.50 -13.92 -22.40
N LYS A 478 -21.46 -13.56 -21.53
CA LYS A 478 -22.89 -13.54 -21.83
C LYS A 478 -23.46 -12.14 -22.05
N GLY A 479 -22.75 -11.09 -21.62
CA GLY A 479 -23.03 -9.68 -21.94
C GLY A 479 -22.30 -9.27 -23.20
#